data_AF-A0A936XJM5-F1
#
_entry.id   AF-A0A936XJM5-F1
#
_cell.length_a   1.000
_cell.length_b   1.000
_cell.length_c   1.000
_cell.angle_alpha   90.00
_cell.angle_beta   90.00
_cell.angle_gamma   90.00
#
_symmetry.space_group_name_H-M   'P 1'
#
loop_
_entity.id
_entity.type
_entity.pdbx_description
1 polymer ?
#
loop_
_entity_poly.entity_id
_entity_poly.type
_entity_poly.pdbx_seq_one_letter_code
_entity_poly.pdbx_strand_id
1 'polypeptide(L)'
;MDTLLMFLEASAFPLLFLVLLGLFAWRYRRAVAHGMSRRRRTSENSNPVPCKPAPGEWPAGRARLRLQPIAPSVALLSSAASAQLAQAQHTGLLVRLAFAAAGITHMALTSGVLWWSSAGSFPADQRGVMALLALAPGLLVLGAFLTRRTRTRIAMALAFILLGYGALVLFGDPLRDLRVVWAFVPLMVIFPLAGLLFLLVRQLRPLLVALMALVVFLISGVALVLLLGVDDIQPLQTGRPWLLCLGLVYPVLGVLILMRLLRRRKKRLPIVLLAVMALAGILTDLLFTPEFPLGPILVGLPVNVLQVYLVWLAFKFFIWLGERRFLPAQVLHFHLCWLFLTLCFGLIAANTGNDLRPAVTTWALISAAFASYAIVLHVALRCQWSARRKEGGKRLLLLRVFSDPAKRSQLLDMLDDTWWRCGRIDLIVGTDLALRTLSARMLESFLLRRTDREFLKSGEQVERRIAALGSGLEGDLHYPVNELYCYADAWPYAVSRLAPESDMVLMDLRGFNRDRLGCTFELSVLLDTVTLRRIVLVTDSTTDMGALEETVEAAWNGLANNSPNAGDESPLLNTLAFTGNKGMDSSVLALAVFSAAWEAEGRG
;
A
#
# COMPACT_ATOMS: atom_id res chain seq x y z
N MET A 1 31.35 23.68 8.35
CA MET A 1 30.39 23.73 9.47
C MET A 1 28.96 23.81 8.94
N ASP A 2 28.73 24.64 7.92
CA ASP A 2 27.42 24.82 7.26
C ASP A 2 26.84 23.55 6.63
N THR A 3 27.67 22.70 6.01
CA THR A 3 27.24 21.41 5.45
C THR A 3 26.76 20.42 6.51
N LEU A 4 27.30 20.48 7.73
CA LEU A 4 26.95 19.60 8.84
C LEU A 4 25.64 20.07 9.50
N LEU A 5 25.43 21.38 9.58
CA LEU A 5 24.18 22.00 10.03
C LEU A 5 23.03 21.71 9.05
N MET A 6 23.28 21.87 7.76
CA MET A 6 22.32 21.57 6.69
C MET A 6 21.94 20.08 6.66
N PHE A 7 22.91 19.18 6.95
CA PHE A 7 22.66 17.75 7.10
C PHE A 7 21.84 17.42 8.34
N LEU A 8 22.08 18.09 9.48
CA LEU A 8 21.29 17.95 10.71
C LEU A 8 19.86 18.45 10.52
N GLU A 9 19.66 19.58 9.86
CA GLU A 9 18.32 20.11 9.56
C GLU A 9 17.55 19.21 8.59
N ALA A 10 18.21 18.71 7.54
CA ALA A 10 17.59 17.82 6.57
C ALA A 10 17.29 16.42 7.13
N SER A 11 18.00 15.96 8.17
CA SER A 11 17.76 14.67 8.82
C SER A 11 16.80 14.74 10.02
N ALA A 12 16.70 15.88 10.70
CA ALA A 12 15.79 16.08 11.82
C ALA A 12 14.32 15.99 11.41
N PHE A 13 13.94 16.55 10.26
CA PHE A 13 12.57 16.52 9.75
C PHE A 13 12.05 15.10 9.48
N PRO A 14 12.77 14.23 8.73
CA PRO A 14 12.35 12.84 8.54
C PRO A 14 12.24 12.02 9.83
N LEU A 15 13.15 12.23 10.80
CA LEU A 15 13.07 11.58 12.10
C LEU A 15 11.84 12.02 12.90
N LEU A 16 11.58 13.32 12.96
CA LEU A 16 10.38 13.88 13.60
C LEU A 16 9.10 13.33 12.96
N PHE A 17 9.07 13.26 11.62
CA PHE A 17 7.95 12.71 10.88
C PHE A 17 7.72 11.23 11.22
N LEU A 18 8.78 10.41 11.30
CA LEU A 18 8.67 9.01 11.73
C LEU A 18 8.11 8.87 13.16
N VAL A 19 8.55 9.73 14.09
CA VAL A 19 8.03 9.74 15.47
C VAL A 19 6.53 10.09 15.46
N LEU A 20 6.12 11.14 14.75
CA LEU A 20 4.71 11.53 14.62
C LEU A 20 3.85 10.43 14.00
N LEU A 21 4.39 9.73 13.01
CA LEU A 21 3.71 8.63 12.33
C LEU A 21 3.61 7.40 13.25
N GLY A 22 4.63 7.12 14.05
CA GLY A 22 4.61 6.10 15.09
C GLY A 22 3.56 6.39 16.17
N LEU A 23 3.47 7.64 16.63
CA LEU A 23 2.45 8.10 17.58
C LEU A 23 1.04 8.01 16.99
N PHE A 24 0.88 8.41 15.73
CA PHE A 24 -0.38 8.29 15.00
C PHE A 24 -0.83 6.82 14.91
N ALA A 25 0.05 5.93 14.48
CA ALA A 25 -0.22 4.50 14.38
C ALA A 25 -0.53 3.87 15.76
N TRP A 26 0.16 4.30 16.83
CA TRP A 26 -0.16 3.88 18.19
C TRP A 26 -1.56 4.32 18.63
N ARG A 27 -1.90 5.60 18.40
CA ARG A 27 -3.22 6.15 18.77
C ARG A 27 -4.34 5.49 17.96
N TYR A 28 -4.12 5.25 16.68
CA TYR A 28 -5.02 4.49 15.81
C TYR A 28 -5.31 3.10 16.40
N ARG A 29 -4.25 2.35 16.72
CA ARG A 29 -4.37 1.02 17.30
C ARG A 29 -5.19 1.02 18.58
N ARG A 30 -4.92 1.98 19.47
CA ARG A 30 -5.65 2.10 20.74
C ARG A 30 -7.13 2.41 20.53
N ALA A 31 -7.47 3.29 19.60
CA ALA A 31 -8.86 3.67 19.32
C ALA A 31 -9.70 2.51 18.75
N VAL A 32 -9.14 1.76 17.79
CA VAL A 32 -9.80 0.57 17.24
C VAL A 32 -9.98 -0.48 18.35
N ALA A 33 -8.93 -0.78 19.13
CA ALA A 33 -9.01 -1.73 20.23
C ALA A 33 -10.10 -1.37 21.27
N HIS A 34 -10.24 -0.08 21.60
CA HIS A 34 -11.30 0.39 22.52
C HIS A 34 -12.71 0.27 21.91
N GLY A 35 -12.86 0.53 20.60
CA GLY A 35 -14.13 0.33 19.91
C GLY A 35 -14.58 -1.13 19.94
N MET A 36 -13.63 -2.06 19.76
CA MET A 36 -13.93 -3.50 19.76
C MET A 36 -14.25 -4.03 21.16
N SER A 37 -13.49 -3.64 22.19
CA SER A 37 -13.73 -4.13 23.56
C SER A 37 -15.10 -3.70 24.10
N ARG A 38 -15.56 -2.50 23.73
CA ARG A 38 -16.88 -2.01 24.09
C ARG A 38 -18.01 -2.86 23.49
N ARG A 39 -17.85 -3.31 22.24
CA ARG A 39 -18.87 -4.12 21.55
C ARG A 39 -18.84 -5.59 21.96
N ARG A 40 -17.66 -6.15 22.24
CA ARG A 40 -17.53 -7.50 22.81
C ARG A 40 -18.30 -7.62 24.13
N ARG A 41 -18.18 -6.63 25.02
CA ARG A 41 -18.97 -6.59 26.27
C ARG A 41 -20.48 -6.52 26.03
N THR A 42 -20.94 -5.80 25.02
CA THR A 42 -22.38 -5.80 24.68
C THR A 42 -22.85 -7.11 24.04
N SER A 43 -21.96 -7.82 23.35
CA SER A 43 -22.26 -9.12 22.70
C SER A 43 -22.16 -10.30 23.67
N GLU A 44 -21.29 -10.25 24.67
CA GLU A 44 -21.27 -11.24 25.77
C GLU A 44 -22.54 -11.16 26.63
N ASN A 45 -23.21 -10.00 26.64
CA ASN A 45 -24.52 -9.82 27.27
C ASN A 45 -25.71 -10.26 26.39
N SER A 46 -25.47 -10.60 25.12
CA SER A 46 -26.47 -11.25 24.26
C SER A 46 -26.21 -12.74 24.25
N ASN A 47 -27.26 -13.57 24.34
CA ASN A 47 -27.11 -15.02 24.34
C ASN A 47 -26.22 -15.46 23.16
N PRO A 48 -25.16 -16.26 23.41
CA PRO A 48 -24.30 -16.75 22.33
C PRO A 48 -25.17 -17.49 21.32
N VAL A 49 -24.95 -17.22 20.03
CA VAL A 49 -25.48 -18.08 18.97
C VAL A 49 -25.05 -19.51 19.32
N PRO A 50 -25.97 -20.47 19.44
CA PRO A 50 -25.62 -21.83 19.85
C PRO A 50 -24.63 -22.40 18.85
N CYS A 51 -23.36 -22.47 19.23
CA CYS A 51 -22.28 -23.00 18.40
C CYS A 51 -22.07 -24.50 18.69
N LYS A 52 -23.17 -25.21 18.94
CA LYS A 52 -23.20 -26.67 19.04
C LYS A 52 -24.38 -27.15 18.21
N PRO A 53 -24.18 -27.86 17.08
CA PRO A 53 -25.17 -28.85 16.73
C PRO A 53 -25.37 -29.74 17.96
N ALA A 54 -26.63 -29.94 18.35
CA ALA A 54 -26.96 -30.98 19.32
C ALA A 54 -26.31 -32.28 18.83
N PRO A 55 -25.70 -33.10 19.70
CA PRO A 55 -25.20 -34.41 19.32
C PRO A 55 -26.40 -35.27 18.91
N GLY A 56 -26.79 -35.18 17.64
CA GLY A 56 -27.64 -36.16 17.00
C GLY A 56 -26.84 -37.44 16.85
N GLU A 57 -27.53 -38.58 16.94
CA GLU A 57 -26.96 -39.89 16.71
C GLU A 57 -26.20 -39.91 15.37
N TRP A 58 -24.88 -39.99 15.47
CA TRP A 58 -23.97 -39.98 14.34
C TRP A 58 -24.21 -41.28 13.54
N PRO A 59 -24.40 -41.22 12.21
CA PRO A 59 -24.54 -42.43 11.43
C PRO A 59 -23.26 -43.26 11.56
N ALA A 60 -23.37 -44.41 12.22
CA ALA A 60 -22.31 -45.40 12.25
C ALA A 60 -22.02 -45.87 10.82
N GLY A 61 -20.82 -45.61 10.31
CA GLY A 61 -20.37 -46.12 9.00
C GLY A 61 -19.75 -45.11 8.02
N ARG A 62 -19.59 -43.82 8.36
CA ARG A 62 -18.93 -42.86 7.46
C ARG A 62 -17.41 -43.11 7.38
N ALA A 63 -16.83 -43.06 6.18
CA ALA A 63 -15.39 -43.22 5.97
C ALA A 63 -14.59 -42.17 6.75
N ARG A 64 -13.42 -42.56 7.28
CA ARG A 64 -12.55 -41.65 8.05
C ARG A 64 -11.87 -40.66 7.12
N LEU A 65 -12.10 -39.36 7.35
CA LEU A 65 -11.39 -38.26 6.68
C LEU A 65 -9.89 -38.32 6.97
N ARG A 66 -9.07 -38.32 5.91
CA ARG A 66 -7.61 -38.32 6.03
C ARG A 66 -7.04 -36.99 5.59
N LEU A 67 -6.11 -36.46 6.39
CA LEU A 67 -5.30 -35.32 5.99
C LEU A 67 -4.22 -35.80 5.01
N GLN A 68 -4.21 -35.23 3.81
CA GLN A 68 -3.23 -35.54 2.77
C GLN A 68 -2.21 -34.41 2.66
N PRO A 69 -0.92 -34.64 2.90
CA PRO A 69 0.10 -33.64 2.64
C PRO A 69 0.30 -33.48 1.13
N ILE A 70 0.25 -32.23 0.64
CA ILE A 70 0.58 -31.91 -0.75
C ILE A 70 2.09 -32.07 -0.91
N ALA A 71 2.50 -33.06 -1.71
CA ALA A 71 3.90 -33.24 -2.06
C ALA A 71 4.39 -32.06 -2.93
N PRO A 72 5.63 -31.59 -2.75
CA PRO A 72 6.19 -30.47 -3.52
C PRO A 72 6.47 -30.79 -5.00
N SER A 73 6.03 -31.94 -5.53
CA SER A 73 6.34 -32.35 -6.90
C SER A 73 5.42 -31.69 -7.93
N VAL A 74 6.03 -31.00 -8.90
CA VAL A 74 5.39 -30.36 -10.06
C VAL A 74 4.63 -31.38 -10.94
N ALA A 75 4.98 -32.67 -10.85
CA ALA A 75 4.37 -33.76 -11.59
C ALA A 75 2.87 -34.00 -11.29
N LEU A 76 2.30 -33.32 -10.27
CA LEU A 76 0.91 -33.46 -9.86
C LEU A 76 -0.05 -32.44 -10.47
N LEU A 77 0.43 -31.39 -11.15
CA LEU A 77 -0.49 -30.42 -11.76
C LEU A 77 -1.16 -31.02 -13.00
N SER A 78 -2.48 -30.94 -13.07
CA SER A 78 -3.19 -31.06 -14.35
C SER A 78 -2.62 -30.11 -15.41
N SER A 79 -2.77 -30.48 -16.68
CA SER A 79 -2.40 -29.63 -17.83
C SER A 79 -3.09 -28.26 -17.76
N ALA A 80 -4.31 -28.20 -17.22
CA ALA A 80 -5.04 -26.94 -17.01
C ALA A 80 -4.41 -26.05 -15.93
N ALA A 81 -4.13 -26.61 -14.75
CA ALA A 81 -3.56 -25.84 -13.64
C ALA A 81 -2.14 -25.31 -13.95
N SER A 82 -1.32 -26.11 -14.64
CA SER A 82 0.01 -25.69 -15.11
C SER A 82 -0.05 -24.60 -16.19
N ALA A 83 -0.96 -24.70 -17.16
CA ALA A 83 -1.17 -23.66 -18.16
C ALA A 83 -1.58 -22.32 -17.52
N GLN A 84 -2.47 -22.35 -16.52
CA GLN A 84 -2.93 -21.15 -15.82
C GLN A 84 -1.82 -20.53 -14.96
N LEU A 85 -1.02 -21.34 -14.28
CA LEU A 85 0.14 -20.84 -13.54
C LEU A 85 1.17 -20.18 -14.47
N ALA A 86 1.45 -20.81 -15.63
CA ALA A 86 2.34 -20.24 -16.64
C ALA A 86 1.81 -18.92 -17.20
N GLN A 87 0.50 -18.84 -17.49
CA GLN A 87 -0.15 -17.60 -17.94
C GLN A 87 -0.09 -16.48 -16.89
N ALA A 88 -0.29 -16.82 -15.61
CA ALA A 88 -0.16 -15.88 -14.50
C ALA A 88 1.28 -15.33 -14.39
N GLN A 89 2.28 -16.21 -14.45
CA GLN A 89 3.71 -15.84 -14.42
C GLN A 89 4.10 -14.97 -15.62
N HIS A 90 3.65 -15.34 -16.83
CA HIS A 90 3.88 -14.56 -18.05
C HIS A 90 3.26 -13.16 -17.96
N THR A 91 2.03 -13.04 -17.44
CA THR A 91 1.41 -11.74 -17.17
C THR A 91 2.25 -10.92 -16.19
N GLY A 92 2.73 -11.55 -15.10
CA GLY A 92 3.60 -10.90 -14.13
C GLY A 92 4.88 -10.33 -14.77
N LEU A 93 5.49 -11.07 -15.71
CA LEU A 93 6.65 -10.61 -16.48
C LEU A 93 6.30 -9.40 -17.36
N LEU A 94 5.21 -9.46 -18.14
CA LEU A 94 4.79 -8.36 -19.02
C LEU A 94 4.49 -7.07 -18.25
N VAL A 95 3.88 -7.19 -17.06
CA VAL A 95 3.66 -6.03 -16.19
C VAL A 95 4.98 -5.48 -15.70
N ARG A 96 5.91 -6.31 -15.21
CA ARG A 96 7.24 -5.86 -14.81
C ARG A 96 7.98 -5.16 -15.96
N LEU A 97 7.89 -5.67 -17.19
CA LEU A 97 8.45 -5.03 -18.38
C LEU A 97 7.81 -3.66 -18.67
N ALA A 98 6.49 -3.51 -18.51
CA ALA A 98 5.81 -2.23 -18.67
C ALA A 98 6.29 -1.18 -17.64
N PHE A 99 6.43 -1.58 -16.36
CA PHE A 99 6.99 -0.72 -15.32
C PHE A 99 8.46 -0.36 -15.61
N ALA A 100 9.26 -1.33 -16.07
CA ALA A 100 10.65 -1.12 -16.44
C ALA A 100 10.79 -0.13 -17.61
N ALA A 101 10.08 -0.36 -18.71
CA ALA A 101 10.11 0.48 -19.89
C ALA A 101 9.74 1.93 -19.54
N ALA A 102 8.64 2.12 -18.80
CA ALA A 102 8.20 3.43 -18.38
C ALA A 102 9.27 4.12 -17.51
N GLY A 103 9.79 3.45 -16.47
CA GLY A 103 10.80 4.05 -15.60
C GLY A 103 12.11 4.39 -16.32
N ILE A 104 12.54 3.56 -17.27
CA ILE A 104 13.70 3.84 -18.14
C ILE A 104 13.42 5.09 -18.99
N THR A 105 12.23 5.24 -19.56
CA THR A 105 11.83 6.46 -20.30
C THR A 105 11.94 7.71 -19.43
N HIS A 106 11.43 7.67 -18.19
CA HIS A 106 11.54 8.80 -17.27
C HIS A 106 13.00 9.16 -16.99
N MET A 107 13.82 8.16 -16.63
CA MET A 107 15.22 8.35 -16.29
C MET A 107 16.02 8.92 -17.46
N ALA A 108 15.85 8.37 -18.66
CA ALA A 108 16.55 8.83 -19.86
C ALA A 108 16.21 10.29 -20.19
N LEU A 109 14.92 10.65 -20.17
CA LEU A 109 14.48 12.01 -20.45
C LEU A 109 14.95 12.99 -19.36
N THR A 110 14.81 12.63 -18.08
CA THR A 110 15.20 13.51 -16.97
C THR A 110 16.71 13.76 -16.94
N SER A 111 17.54 12.72 -17.12
CA SER A 111 18.99 12.88 -17.23
C SER A 111 19.40 13.71 -18.44
N GLY A 112 18.69 13.56 -19.57
CA GLY A 112 18.90 14.42 -20.75
C GLY A 112 18.58 15.90 -20.50
N VAL A 113 17.49 16.19 -19.79
CA VAL A 113 17.13 17.57 -19.42
C VAL A 113 18.13 18.15 -18.42
N LEU A 114 18.59 17.37 -17.45
CA LEU A 114 19.62 17.80 -16.51
C LEU A 114 20.95 18.11 -17.21
N TRP A 115 21.37 17.27 -18.17
CA TRP A 115 22.54 17.52 -18.99
C TRP A 115 22.41 18.82 -19.83
N TRP A 116 21.23 19.05 -20.41
CA TRP A 116 20.99 20.24 -21.24
C TRP A 116 20.91 21.53 -20.41
N SER A 117 20.13 21.54 -19.32
CA SER A 117 19.93 22.71 -18.46
C SER A 117 21.22 23.20 -17.79
N SER A 118 22.18 22.29 -17.58
CA SER A 118 23.48 22.61 -16.96
C SER A 118 24.54 23.12 -17.94
N ALA A 119 24.26 23.18 -19.25
CA ALA A 119 25.24 23.48 -20.30
C ALA A 119 25.99 24.81 -20.14
N GLY A 120 25.36 25.82 -19.53
CA GLY A 120 25.97 27.12 -19.28
C GLY A 120 26.71 27.24 -17.94
N SER A 121 26.44 26.34 -16.99
CA SER A 121 26.92 26.46 -15.61
C SER A 121 28.05 25.49 -15.30
N PHE A 122 28.18 24.39 -16.06
CA PHE A 122 29.13 23.32 -15.78
C PHE A 122 29.83 22.79 -17.06
N PRO A 123 31.13 22.46 -16.98
CA PRO A 123 31.85 21.69 -18.00
C PRO A 123 31.18 20.37 -18.39
N ALA A 124 31.43 19.88 -19.62
CA ALA A 124 30.76 18.69 -20.17
C ALA A 124 30.97 17.40 -19.35
N ASP A 125 32.17 17.20 -18.82
CA ASP A 125 32.53 16.13 -17.89
C ASP A 125 31.65 16.15 -16.63
N GLN A 126 31.52 17.33 -16.00
CA GLN A 126 30.72 17.50 -14.78
C GLN A 126 29.22 17.31 -15.03
N ARG A 127 28.72 17.72 -16.20
CA ARG A 127 27.34 17.47 -16.63
C ARG A 127 27.05 15.98 -16.78
N GLY A 128 28.03 15.22 -17.26
CA GLY A 128 27.93 13.77 -17.37
C GLY A 128 27.82 13.09 -16.02
N VAL A 129 28.67 13.50 -15.08
CA VAL A 129 28.61 13.03 -13.70
C VAL A 129 27.25 13.34 -13.07
N MET A 130 26.73 14.55 -13.26
CA MET A 130 25.43 14.95 -12.75
C MET A 130 24.29 14.10 -13.33
N ALA A 131 24.23 13.96 -14.66
CA ALA A 131 23.21 13.17 -15.35
C ALA A 131 23.27 11.68 -14.96
N LEU A 132 24.47 11.15 -14.73
CA LEU A 132 24.70 9.80 -14.25
C LEU A 132 24.20 9.63 -12.81
N LEU A 133 24.60 10.50 -11.89
CA LEU A 133 24.16 10.44 -10.48
C LEU A 133 22.64 10.51 -10.33
N ALA A 134 21.96 11.28 -11.19
CA ALA A 134 20.50 11.37 -11.21
C ALA A 134 19.78 10.04 -11.56
N LEU A 135 20.49 9.05 -12.14
CA LEU A 135 19.93 7.72 -12.39
C LEU A 135 19.80 6.88 -11.12
N ALA A 136 20.61 7.14 -10.09
CA ALA A 136 20.68 6.30 -8.90
C ALA A 136 19.33 6.16 -8.15
N PRO A 137 18.61 7.27 -7.86
CA PRO A 137 17.29 7.19 -7.23
C PRO A 137 16.27 6.45 -8.12
N GLY A 138 16.32 6.66 -9.44
CA GLY A 138 15.43 5.98 -10.40
C GLY A 138 15.65 4.46 -10.44
N LEU A 139 16.91 4.01 -10.40
CA LEU A 139 17.25 2.59 -10.31
C LEU A 139 16.75 1.94 -9.02
N LEU A 140 16.74 2.67 -7.90
CA LEU A 140 16.17 2.18 -6.65
C LEU A 140 14.65 1.97 -6.79
N VAL A 141 13.94 2.93 -7.41
CA VAL A 141 12.50 2.80 -7.70
C VAL A 141 12.24 1.60 -8.59
N LEU A 142 12.94 1.48 -9.72
CA LEU A 142 12.84 0.32 -10.61
C LEU A 142 13.13 -0.99 -9.86
N GLY A 143 14.23 -1.06 -9.12
CA GLY A 143 14.61 -2.24 -8.35
C GLY A 143 13.58 -2.63 -7.30
N ALA A 144 12.91 -1.66 -6.67
CA ALA A 144 11.87 -1.91 -5.68
C ALA A 144 10.59 -2.54 -6.28
N PHE A 145 10.26 -2.21 -7.53
CA PHE A 145 9.07 -2.72 -8.23
C PHE A 145 9.35 -3.96 -9.09
N LEU A 146 10.57 -4.12 -9.60
CA LEU A 146 10.96 -5.25 -10.45
C LEU A 146 11.48 -6.44 -9.65
N THR A 147 12.17 -6.19 -8.52
CA THR A 147 12.83 -7.24 -7.74
C THR A 147 12.30 -7.31 -6.32
N ARG A 148 12.01 -8.54 -5.88
CA ARG A 148 11.52 -8.81 -4.52
C ARG A 148 12.65 -9.01 -3.51
N ARG A 149 13.80 -9.50 -3.98
CA ARG A 149 14.94 -9.84 -3.12
C ARG A 149 15.80 -8.60 -2.86
N THR A 150 15.98 -8.25 -1.59
CA THR A 150 16.87 -7.16 -1.17
C THR A 150 18.30 -7.35 -1.69
N ARG A 151 18.79 -8.60 -1.76
CA ARG A 151 20.11 -8.91 -2.33
C ARG A 151 20.26 -8.42 -3.77
N THR A 152 19.24 -8.61 -4.60
CA THR A 152 19.27 -8.16 -5.99
C THR A 152 19.25 -6.63 -6.07
N ARG A 153 18.53 -5.96 -5.17
CA ARG A 153 18.55 -4.49 -5.07
C ARG A 153 19.92 -3.95 -4.67
N ILE A 154 20.56 -4.59 -3.69
CA ILE A 154 21.94 -4.26 -3.28
C ILE A 154 22.91 -4.51 -4.43
N ALA A 155 22.78 -5.64 -5.14
CA ALA A 155 23.63 -5.95 -6.29
C ALA A 155 23.47 -4.91 -7.42
N MET A 156 22.24 -4.49 -7.75
CA MET A 156 21.99 -3.43 -8.72
C MET A 156 22.59 -2.09 -8.28
N ALA A 157 22.47 -1.73 -7.00
CA ALA A 157 23.07 -0.52 -6.45
C ALA A 157 24.61 -0.57 -6.51
N LEU A 158 25.22 -1.69 -6.13
CA LEU A 158 26.67 -1.89 -6.21
C LEU A 158 27.17 -1.85 -7.65
N ALA A 159 26.49 -2.54 -8.58
CA ALA A 159 26.82 -2.52 -10.00
C ALA A 159 26.77 -1.10 -10.57
N PHE A 160 25.77 -0.31 -10.18
CA PHE A 160 25.65 1.10 -10.59
C PHE A 160 26.80 1.96 -10.04
N ILE A 161 27.16 1.80 -8.76
CA ILE A 161 28.29 2.53 -8.16
C ILE A 161 29.61 2.16 -8.85
N LEU A 162 29.84 0.86 -9.11
CA LEU A 162 31.04 0.38 -9.79
C LEU A 162 31.11 0.90 -11.24
N LEU A 163 30.00 0.88 -11.96
CA LEU A 163 29.93 1.39 -13.33
C LEU A 163 30.13 2.91 -13.38
N GLY A 164 29.60 3.64 -12.39
CA GLY A 164 29.82 5.07 -12.28
C GLY A 164 31.26 5.43 -11.92
N TYR A 165 31.89 4.70 -11.00
CA TYR A 165 33.31 4.84 -10.70
C TYR A 165 34.19 4.52 -11.91
N GLY A 166 33.87 3.44 -12.65
CA GLY A 166 34.56 3.09 -13.89
C GLY A 166 34.47 4.19 -14.94
N ALA A 167 33.28 4.79 -15.13
CA ALA A 167 33.10 5.92 -16.05
C ALA A 167 33.93 7.15 -15.62
N LEU A 168 33.94 7.48 -14.32
CA LEU A 168 34.75 8.58 -13.78
C LEU A 168 36.25 8.37 -14.06
N VAL A 169 36.76 7.15 -13.85
CA VAL A 169 38.18 6.82 -14.09
C VAL A 169 38.55 6.84 -15.57
N LEU A 170 37.63 6.45 -16.45
CA LEU A 170 37.89 6.36 -17.90
C LEU A 170 37.84 7.70 -18.62
N PHE A 171 37.06 8.67 -18.12
CA PHE A 171 36.74 9.89 -18.87
C PHE A 171 37.28 11.20 -18.26
N GLY A 172 38.00 11.16 -17.13
CA GLY A 172 38.48 12.40 -16.49
C GLY A 172 39.63 12.26 -15.49
N ASP A 173 39.88 13.36 -14.77
CA ASP A 173 40.88 13.42 -13.70
C ASP A 173 40.22 12.92 -12.40
N PRO A 174 40.61 11.75 -11.88
CA PRO A 174 39.90 11.07 -10.81
C PRO A 174 39.82 11.92 -9.52
N LEU A 175 40.81 12.79 -9.25
CA LEU A 175 40.80 13.62 -8.05
C LEU A 175 39.87 14.82 -8.18
N ARG A 176 39.84 15.46 -9.35
CA ARG A 176 38.93 16.58 -9.65
C ARG A 176 37.49 16.08 -9.69
N ASP A 177 37.26 14.94 -10.34
CA ASP A 177 35.91 14.39 -10.52
C ASP A 177 35.36 13.84 -9.22
N LEU A 178 36.21 13.30 -8.33
CA LEU A 178 35.78 12.89 -7.00
C LEU A 178 35.26 14.08 -6.18
N ARG A 179 35.88 15.27 -6.26
CA ARG A 179 35.37 16.48 -5.59
C ARG A 179 34.01 16.90 -6.15
N VAL A 180 33.84 16.84 -7.46
CA VAL A 180 32.59 17.17 -8.15
C VAL A 180 31.47 16.19 -7.74
N VAL A 181 31.78 14.88 -7.71
CA VAL A 181 30.87 13.85 -7.20
C VAL A 181 30.46 14.17 -5.77
N TRP A 182 31.42 14.46 -4.88
CA TRP A 182 31.11 14.81 -3.49
C TRP A 182 30.22 16.05 -3.35
N ALA A 183 30.36 17.03 -4.24
CA ALA A 183 29.51 18.21 -4.25
C ALA A 183 28.06 17.90 -4.69
N PHE A 184 27.88 17.02 -5.69
CA PHE A 184 26.56 16.70 -6.24
C PHE A 184 25.81 15.57 -5.52
N VAL A 185 26.51 14.63 -4.88
CA VAL A 185 25.90 13.47 -4.22
C VAL A 185 24.79 13.84 -3.22
N PRO A 186 24.94 14.85 -2.35
CA PRO A 186 23.86 15.25 -1.44
C PRO A 186 22.55 15.60 -2.17
N LEU A 187 22.66 16.40 -3.24
CA LEU A 187 21.53 16.90 -4.01
C LEU A 187 20.92 15.86 -4.94
N MET A 188 21.77 15.10 -5.67
CA MET A 188 21.31 14.18 -6.71
C MET A 188 20.95 12.80 -6.17
N VAL A 189 21.52 12.40 -5.04
CA VAL A 189 21.40 11.04 -4.51
C VAL A 189 20.80 11.06 -3.11
N ILE A 190 21.41 11.74 -2.13
CA ILE A 190 21.02 11.60 -0.72
C ILE A 190 19.60 12.14 -0.48
N PHE A 191 19.27 13.37 -0.89
CA PHE A 191 17.94 13.93 -0.65
C PHE A 191 16.83 13.17 -1.41
N PRO A 192 16.98 12.84 -2.71
CA PRO A 192 15.99 12.04 -3.40
C PRO A 192 15.85 10.64 -2.79
N LEU A 193 16.95 9.96 -2.40
CA LEU A 193 16.85 8.66 -1.75
C LEU A 193 16.18 8.75 -0.38
N ALA A 194 16.45 9.78 0.40
CA ALA A 194 15.81 9.96 1.70
C ALA A 194 14.29 10.04 1.54
N GLY A 195 13.79 10.87 0.62
CA GLY A 195 12.37 10.96 0.31
C GLY A 195 11.78 9.67 -0.25
N LEU A 196 12.50 9.01 -1.16
CA LEU A 196 12.10 7.71 -1.71
C LEU A 196 12.06 6.60 -0.67
N LEU A 197 12.95 6.60 0.31
CA LEU A 197 12.96 5.60 1.37
C LEU A 197 11.62 5.61 2.12
N PHE A 198 11.06 6.80 2.38
CA PHE A 198 9.73 6.93 2.98
C PHE A 198 8.62 6.35 2.10
N LEU A 199 8.67 6.62 0.80
CA LEU A 199 7.72 6.08 -0.18
C LEU A 199 7.79 4.55 -0.27
N LEU A 200 9.01 4.00 -0.29
CA LEU A 200 9.27 2.58 -0.51
C LEU A 200 9.07 1.71 0.76
N VAL A 201 8.98 2.31 1.95
CA VAL A 201 8.64 1.56 3.17
C VAL A 201 7.23 1.01 3.04
N ARG A 202 7.13 -0.32 2.86
CA ARG A 202 5.87 -1.03 2.64
C ARG A 202 4.80 -0.74 3.70
N GLN A 203 5.21 -0.57 4.95
CA GLN A 203 4.29 -0.27 6.06
C GLN A 203 3.62 1.10 5.92
N LEU A 204 4.21 2.02 5.14
CA LEU A 204 3.69 3.36 4.87
C LEU A 204 2.84 3.42 3.59
N ARG A 205 2.70 2.31 2.84
CA ARG A 205 1.78 2.23 1.68
C ARG A 205 0.38 2.78 1.96
N PRO A 206 -0.29 2.40 3.07
CA PRO A 206 -1.58 2.99 3.42
C PRO A 206 -1.55 4.52 3.68
N LEU A 207 -0.39 5.06 4.02
CA LEU A 207 -0.13 6.49 4.20
C LEU A 207 0.39 7.16 2.92
N LEU A 208 0.53 6.46 1.79
CA LEU A 208 0.93 7.07 0.51
C LEU A 208 -0.02 8.18 0.08
N VAL A 209 -1.32 7.98 0.29
CA VAL A 209 -2.33 9.01 0.01
C VAL A 209 -2.12 10.22 0.94
N ALA A 210 -1.71 9.99 2.19
CA ALA A 210 -1.36 11.06 3.12
C ALA A 210 -0.05 11.77 2.73
N LEU A 211 0.90 11.06 2.12
CA LEU A 211 2.13 11.65 1.60
C LEU A 211 1.89 12.47 0.33
N MET A 212 0.96 12.05 -0.55
CA MET A 212 0.50 12.91 -1.64
C MET A 212 -0.11 14.19 -1.11
N ALA A 213 -0.87 14.08 -0.03
CA ALA A 213 -1.39 15.20 0.72
C ALA A 213 -0.24 16.13 1.20
N LEU A 214 0.89 15.59 1.66
CA LEU A 214 2.08 16.37 1.99
C LEU A 214 2.72 17.03 0.76
N VAL A 215 2.80 16.34 -0.38
CA VAL A 215 3.33 16.92 -1.63
C VAL A 215 2.44 18.07 -2.11
N VAL A 216 1.11 17.90 -2.09
CA VAL A 216 0.14 18.96 -2.39
C VAL A 216 0.28 20.12 -1.40
N PHE A 217 0.50 19.83 -0.12
CA PHE A 217 0.79 20.85 0.89
C PHE A 217 2.03 21.66 0.49
N LEU A 218 3.14 21.00 0.16
CA LEU A 218 4.38 21.67 -0.24
C LEU A 218 4.19 22.51 -1.52
N ILE A 219 3.58 21.93 -2.57
CA ILE A 219 3.33 22.63 -3.84
C ILE A 219 2.42 23.84 -3.63
N SER A 220 1.32 23.69 -2.88
CA SER A 220 0.42 24.80 -2.58
C SER A 220 1.08 25.87 -1.71
N GLY A 221 1.98 25.49 -0.80
CA GLY A 221 2.79 26.42 -0.02
C GLY A 221 3.72 27.24 -0.91
N VAL A 222 4.48 26.58 -1.79
CA VAL A 222 5.38 27.24 -2.76
C VAL A 222 4.59 28.14 -3.71
N ALA A 223 3.51 27.63 -4.31
CA ALA A 223 2.66 28.40 -5.22
C ALA A 223 2.08 29.64 -4.52
N LEU A 224 1.69 29.52 -3.25
CA LEU A 224 1.18 30.65 -2.48
C LEU A 224 2.29 31.68 -2.18
N VAL A 225 3.49 31.24 -1.80
CA VAL A 225 4.64 32.14 -1.61
C VAL A 225 4.94 32.92 -2.89
N LEU A 226 4.94 32.24 -4.04
CA LEU A 226 5.13 32.87 -5.35
C LEU A 226 3.99 33.83 -5.71
N LEU A 227 2.73 33.46 -5.45
CA LEU A 227 1.55 34.30 -5.72
C LEU A 227 1.49 35.55 -4.83
N LEU A 228 1.97 35.45 -3.59
CA LEU A 228 2.01 36.55 -2.64
C LEU A 228 3.19 37.49 -2.85
N GLY A 229 4.08 37.22 -3.82
CA GLY A 229 5.24 38.07 -4.11
C GLY A 229 6.17 38.23 -2.92
N VAL A 230 6.31 37.19 -2.10
CA VAL A 230 7.21 37.22 -0.95
C VAL A 230 8.64 37.03 -1.47
N ASP A 231 9.25 38.15 -1.88
CA ASP A 231 10.58 38.17 -2.51
C ASP A 231 11.72 37.83 -1.52
N ASP A 232 11.48 37.98 -0.21
CA ASP A 232 12.48 37.73 0.84
C ASP A 232 12.16 36.48 1.66
N ILE A 233 12.73 35.34 1.26
CA ILE A 233 12.89 34.15 2.12
C ILE A 233 14.19 34.29 2.97
N GLN A 234 14.44 35.49 3.50
CA GLN A 234 15.51 35.74 4.48
C GLN A 234 15.07 35.69 5.98
N PRO A 235 14.00 35.00 6.42
CA PRO A 235 13.66 34.97 7.85
C PRO A 235 14.74 34.28 8.71
N LEU A 236 15.64 33.48 8.10
CA LEU A 236 16.81 32.92 8.81
C LEU A 236 17.91 33.96 9.08
N GLN A 237 18.02 35.03 8.30
CA GLN A 237 19.06 36.05 8.48
C GLN A 237 18.59 37.24 9.35
N THR A 238 17.29 37.46 9.50
CA THR A 238 16.71 38.62 10.20
C THR A 238 16.57 38.46 11.73
N GLY A 239 17.11 37.38 12.33
CA GLY A 239 17.20 37.25 13.80
C GLY A 239 15.87 37.04 14.53
N ARG A 240 14.80 36.59 13.84
CA ARG A 240 13.45 36.39 14.42
C ARG A 240 13.05 34.89 14.45
N PRO A 241 13.69 34.05 15.30
CA PRO A 241 13.47 32.60 15.32
C PRO A 241 12.02 32.20 15.67
N TRP A 242 11.24 33.07 16.31
CA TRP A 242 9.83 32.83 16.61
C TRP A 242 8.93 32.73 15.37
N LEU A 243 9.33 33.31 14.23
CA LEU A 243 8.61 33.14 12.96
C LEU A 243 8.69 31.69 12.45
N LEU A 244 9.80 31.00 12.68
CA LEU A 244 9.93 29.57 12.40
C LEU A 244 8.98 28.74 13.27
N CYS A 245 8.85 29.10 14.55
CA CYS A 245 7.89 28.46 15.45
C CYS A 245 6.45 28.64 14.94
N LEU A 246 6.07 29.83 14.46
CA LEU A 246 4.75 30.05 13.85
C LEU A 246 4.54 29.22 12.58
N GLY A 247 5.57 29.07 11.75
CA GLY A 247 5.55 28.20 10.57
C GLY A 247 5.27 26.73 10.89
N LEU A 248 5.63 26.25 12.09
CA LEU A 248 5.32 24.90 12.58
C LEU A 248 3.97 24.84 13.30
N VAL A 249 3.60 25.87 14.06
CA VAL A 249 2.35 25.92 14.84
C VAL A 249 1.13 26.04 13.94
N TYR A 250 1.18 26.85 12.87
CA TYR A 250 0.02 27.06 11.99
C TYR A 250 -0.44 25.81 11.23
N PRO A 251 0.43 24.97 10.66
CA PRO A 251 0.01 23.69 10.09
C PRO A 251 -0.69 22.79 11.12
N VAL A 252 -0.15 22.70 12.34
CA VAL A 252 -0.74 21.88 13.42
C VAL A 252 -2.12 22.40 13.81
N LEU A 253 -2.26 23.71 14.03
CA LEU A 253 -3.55 24.34 14.32
C LEU A 253 -4.52 24.20 13.15
N GLY A 254 -4.05 24.35 11.91
CA GLY A 254 -4.82 24.16 10.69
C GLY A 254 -5.43 22.76 10.61
N VAL A 255 -4.63 21.72 10.88
CA VAL A 255 -5.12 20.33 10.97
C VAL A 255 -6.16 20.18 12.07
N LEU A 256 -5.92 20.70 13.28
CA LEU A 256 -6.86 20.58 14.40
C LEU A 256 -8.20 21.28 14.12
N ILE A 257 -8.16 22.51 13.60
CA ILE A 257 -9.34 23.30 13.24
C ILE A 257 -10.10 22.60 12.11
N LEU A 258 -9.42 22.17 11.04
CA LEU A 258 -10.06 21.48 9.94
C LEU A 258 -10.71 20.17 10.40
N MET A 259 -10.03 19.36 11.20
CA MET A 259 -10.60 18.11 11.71
C MET A 259 -11.83 18.37 12.59
N ARG A 260 -11.85 19.47 13.35
CA ARG A 260 -13.02 19.90 14.11
C ARG A 260 -14.16 20.36 13.19
N LEU A 261 -13.85 21.09 12.12
CA LEU A 261 -14.81 21.51 11.09
C LEU A 261 -15.46 20.33 10.38
N LEU A 262 -14.67 19.35 9.95
CA LEU A 262 -15.14 18.15 9.24
C LEU A 262 -16.04 17.26 10.11
N ARG A 263 -15.81 17.25 11.44
CA ARG A 263 -16.60 16.46 12.40
C ARG A 263 -17.88 17.17 12.87
N ARG A 264 -17.98 18.50 12.77
CA ARG A 264 -19.14 19.26 13.24
C ARG A 264 -20.27 19.33 12.21
N ARG A 265 -21.52 19.31 12.71
CA ARG A 265 -22.74 19.47 11.88
C ARG A 265 -22.96 20.94 11.46
N LYS A 266 -22.65 21.90 12.34
CA LYS A 266 -22.75 23.36 12.06
C LYS A 266 -21.35 23.93 11.74
N LYS A 267 -21.11 24.28 10.48
CA LYS A 267 -19.78 24.71 9.97
C LYS A 267 -19.65 26.22 9.68
N ARG A 268 -20.77 26.97 9.62
CA ARG A 268 -20.79 28.37 9.14
C ARG A 268 -19.95 29.32 10.00
N LEU A 269 -20.18 29.34 11.31
CA LEU A 269 -19.50 30.25 12.25
C LEU A 269 -17.95 30.22 12.16
N PRO A 270 -17.28 29.07 12.27
CA PRO A 270 -15.81 29.04 12.18
C PRO A 270 -15.26 29.39 10.80
N ILE A 271 -16.01 29.15 9.71
CA ILE A 271 -15.58 29.59 8.37
C ILE A 271 -15.62 31.12 8.27
N VAL A 272 -16.69 31.75 8.79
CA VAL A 272 -16.80 33.22 8.85
C VAL A 272 -15.66 33.81 9.68
N LEU A 273 -15.34 33.23 10.83
CA LEU A 273 -14.23 33.69 11.67
C LEU A 273 -12.87 33.63 10.95
N LEU A 274 -12.60 32.54 10.22
CA LEU A 274 -11.37 32.42 9.42
C LEU A 274 -11.30 33.45 8.29
N ALA A 275 -12.43 33.71 7.62
CA ALA A 275 -12.50 34.71 6.56
C ALA A 275 -12.29 36.14 7.09
N VAL A 276 -12.90 36.48 8.23
CA VAL A 276 -12.72 37.78 8.90
C VAL A 276 -11.25 37.95 9.32
N MET A 277 -10.64 36.92 9.88
CA MET A 277 -9.22 36.95 10.27
C MET A 277 -8.28 37.14 9.08
N ALA A 278 -8.55 36.48 7.94
CA ALA A 278 -7.77 36.67 6.72
C ALA A 278 -7.90 38.09 6.18
N LEU A 279 -9.13 38.63 6.12
CA LEU A 279 -9.40 39.99 5.64
C LEU A 279 -8.74 41.04 6.55
N ALA A 280 -8.82 40.87 7.86
CA ALA A 280 -8.16 41.75 8.83
C ALA A 280 -6.63 41.74 8.64
N GLY A 281 -6.04 40.57 8.41
CA GLY A 281 -4.61 40.45 8.15
C GLY A 281 -4.16 41.16 6.87
N ILE A 282 -4.89 40.97 5.76
CA ILE A 282 -4.62 41.67 4.48
C ILE A 282 -4.75 43.18 4.65
N LEU A 283 -5.81 43.64 5.33
CA LEU A 283 -6.04 45.07 5.57
C LEU A 283 -4.94 45.68 6.44
N THR A 284 -4.45 44.94 7.44
CA THR A 284 -3.34 45.40 8.31
C THR A 284 -2.06 45.59 7.51
N ASP A 285 -1.75 44.66 6.60
CA ASP A 285 -0.55 44.71 5.75
C ASP A 285 -0.60 45.88 4.75
N LEU A 286 -1.79 46.16 4.19
CA LEU A 286 -2.01 47.29 3.29
C LEU A 286 -1.94 48.66 3.98
N LEU A 287 -2.36 48.75 5.25
CA LEU A 287 -2.46 50.02 5.98
C LEU A 287 -1.22 50.38 6.79
N PHE A 288 -0.48 49.38 7.28
CA PHE A 288 0.64 49.58 8.20
C PHE A 288 1.92 48.98 7.59
N THR A 289 2.67 49.78 6.82
CA THR A 289 4.00 49.40 6.28
C THR A 289 4.89 48.83 7.40
N PRO A 290 5.47 47.62 7.26
CA PRO A 290 5.65 46.77 8.44
C PRO A 290 7.02 46.90 9.10
N GLU A 291 7.10 47.57 10.25
CA GLU A 291 8.15 47.26 11.23
C GLU A 291 7.86 45.92 11.95
N PHE A 292 6.57 45.57 12.08
CA PHE A 292 6.09 44.36 12.75
C PHE A 292 5.15 43.53 11.85
N PRO A 293 5.35 42.21 11.69
CA PRO A 293 4.64 41.38 10.71
C PRO A 293 3.24 40.90 11.19
N LEU A 294 2.41 41.82 11.68
CA LEU A 294 1.04 41.51 12.17
C LEU A 294 0.14 40.95 11.05
N GLY A 295 0.20 41.52 9.85
CA GLY A 295 -0.56 41.05 8.69
C GLY A 295 -0.30 39.58 8.37
N PRO A 296 0.95 39.17 8.11
CA PRO A 296 1.31 37.76 7.88
C PRO A 296 0.92 36.80 9.01
N ILE A 297 1.00 37.25 10.27
CA ILE A 297 0.56 36.44 11.43
C ILE A 297 -0.94 36.16 11.34
N LEU A 298 -1.77 37.17 11.10
CA LEU A 298 -3.22 37.02 11.02
C LEU A 298 -3.66 36.19 9.80
N VAL A 299 -3.00 36.39 8.65
CA VAL A 299 -3.29 35.63 7.41
C VAL A 299 -2.77 34.18 7.48
N GLY A 300 -1.72 33.92 8.24
CA GLY A 300 -1.05 32.61 8.30
C GLY A 300 -1.98 31.47 8.73
N LEU A 301 -2.83 31.68 9.74
CA LEU A 301 -3.73 30.62 10.22
C LEU A 301 -4.85 30.27 9.22
N PRO A 302 -5.64 31.23 8.69
CA PRO A 302 -6.65 30.93 7.65
C PRO A 302 -6.06 30.29 6.41
N VAL A 303 -4.90 30.76 5.96
CA VAL A 303 -4.15 30.19 4.83
C VAL A 303 -3.81 28.72 5.11
N ASN A 304 -3.23 28.42 6.26
CA ASN A 304 -2.88 27.04 6.61
C ASN A 304 -4.13 26.15 6.71
N VAL A 305 -5.25 26.67 7.25
CA VAL A 305 -6.51 25.90 7.29
C VAL A 305 -7.00 25.61 5.86
N LEU A 306 -6.95 26.59 4.96
CA LEU A 306 -7.30 26.42 3.55
C LEU A 306 -6.37 25.42 2.86
N GLN A 307 -5.07 25.52 3.09
CA GLN A 307 -4.05 24.63 2.54
C GLN A 307 -4.31 23.19 2.99
N VAL A 308 -4.51 22.95 4.28
CA VAL A 308 -4.85 21.62 4.81
C VAL A 308 -6.21 21.14 4.26
N TYR A 309 -7.15 22.04 3.96
CA TYR A 309 -8.41 21.67 3.31
C TYR A 309 -8.22 21.22 1.86
N LEU A 310 -7.39 21.90 1.07
CA LEU A 310 -7.01 21.46 -0.29
C LEU A 310 -6.35 20.08 -0.26
N VAL A 311 -5.45 19.88 0.71
CA VAL A 311 -4.81 18.60 0.99
C VAL A 311 -5.84 17.51 1.33
N TRP A 312 -6.85 17.82 2.15
CA TRP A 312 -7.95 16.92 2.45
C TRP A 312 -8.81 16.60 1.21
N LEU A 313 -9.07 17.59 0.34
CA LEU A 313 -9.79 17.38 -0.92
C LEU A 313 -9.00 16.48 -1.87
N ALA A 314 -7.68 16.69 -2.00
CA ALA A 314 -6.81 15.80 -2.76
C ALA A 314 -6.85 14.38 -2.20
N PHE A 315 -6.73 14.22 -0.88
CA PHE A 315 -6.87 12.92 -0.20
C PHE A 315 -8.22 12.25 -0.54
N LYS A 316 -9.34 12.99 -0.47
CA LYS A 316 -10.67 12.49 -0.85
C LYS A 316 -10.77 12.13 -2.32
N PHE A 317 -10.17 12.92 -3.21
CA PHE A 317 -10.12 12.65 -4.64
C PHE A 317 -9.40 11.34 -4.92
N PHE A 318 -8.26 11.07 -4.27
CA PHE A 318 -7.55 9.80 -4.41
C PHE A 318 -8.30 8.61 -3.84
N ILE A 319 -8.99 8.76 -2.70
CA ILE A 319 -9.89 7.71 -2.21
C ILE A 319 -10.96 7.41 -3.26
N TRP A 320 -11.63 8.43 -3.77
CA TRP A 320 -12.66 8.28 -4.80
C TRP A 320 -12.11 7.61 -6.07
N LEU A 321 -10.89 7.95 -6.48
CA LEU A 321 -10.24 7.37 -7.65
C LEU A 321 -9.88 5.89 -7.44
N GLY A 322 -9.43 5.55 -6.23
CA GLY A 322 -9.17 4.17 -5.80
C GLY A 322 -10.47 3.36 -5.71
N GLU A 323 -11.55 3.93 -5.19
CA GLU A 323 -12.87 3.30 -5.13
C GLU A 323 -13.45 3.03 -6.52
N ARG A 324 -13.20 3.94 -7.48
CA ARG A 324 -13.54 3.74 -8.90
C ARG A 324 -12.57 2.83 -9.64
N ARG A 325 -11.51 2.34 -8.99
CA ARG A 325 -10.47 1.45 -9.56
C ARG A 325 -9.81 2.01 -10.81
N PHE A 326 -9.74 3.34 -10.94
CA PHE A 326 -9.12 3.98 -12.10
C PHE A 326 -7.60 3.98 -11.99
N LEU A 327 -7.07 4.16 -10.76
CA LEU A 327 -5.65 4.02 -10.44
C LEU A 327 -5.47 3.00 -9.32
N PRO A 328 -5.08 1.75 -9.64
CA PRO A 328 -4.72 0.75 -8.65
C PRO A 328 -3.59 1.25 -7.75
N ALA A 329 -3.57 0.78 -6.50
CA ALA A 329 -2.65 1.29 -5.48
C ALA A 329 -1.16 1.15 -5.88
N GLN A 330 -0.80 0.10 -6.62
CA GLN A 330 0.55 -0.10 -7.12
C GLN A 330 0.95 0.95 -8.17
N VAL A 331 0.08 1.24 -9.13
CA VAL A 331 0.31 2.25 -10.16
C VAL A 331 0.37 3.64 -9.53
N LEU A 332 -0.51 3.93 -8.59
CA LEU A 332 -0.47 5.19 -7.82
C LEU A 332 0.85 5.33 -7.05
N HIS A 333 1.30 4.28 -6.35
CA HIS A 333 2.59 4.29 -5.67
C HIS A 333 3.72 4.60 -6.65
N PHE A 334 3.76 3.91 -7.78
CA PHE A 334 4.80 4.09 -8.78
C PHE A 334 4.81 5.53 -9.31
N HIS A 335 3.63 6.08 -9.66
CA HIS A 335 3.48 7.49 -10.04
C HIS A 335 3.97 8.46 -8.98
N LEU A 336 3.72 8.18 -7.69
CA LEU A 336 4.21 9.01 -6.58
C LEU A 336 5.74 9.06 -6.52
N CYS A 337 6.40 7.91 -6.68
CA CYS A 337 7.87 7.85 -6.71
C CYS A 337 8.44 8.69 -7.85
N TRP A 338 7.90 8.54 -9.06
CA TRP A 338 8.38 9.28 -10.22
C TRP A 338 8.01 10.76 -10.19
N LEU A 339 6.83 11.12 -9.66
CA LEU A 339 6.45 12.50 -9.47
C LEU A 339 7.37 13.17 -8.45
N PHE A 340 7.68 12.50 -7.34
CA PHE A 340 8.63 13.00 -6.35
C PHE A 340 10.00 13.27 -6.96
N LEU A 341 10.54 12.33 -7.75
CA LEU A 341 11.81 12.52 -8.46
C LEU A 341 11.74 13.67 -9.47
N THR A 342 10.65 13.76 -10.23
CA THR A 342 10.39 14.87 -11.16
C THR A 342 10.45 16.22 -10.44
N LEU A 343 9.82 16.33 -9.26
CA LEU A 343 9.83 17.56 -8.47
C LEU A 343 11.23 17.88 -7.91
N CYS A 344 11.93 16.87 -7.37
CA CYS A 344 13.29 17.05 -6.86
C CYS A 344 14.24 17.52 -7.97
N PHE A 345 14.27 16.83 -9.11
CA PHE A 345 15.16 17.19 -10.21
C PHE A 345 14.73 18.48 -10.91
N GLY A 346 13.42 18.77 -10.97
CA GLY A 346 12.90 20.05 -11.46
C GLY A 346 13.40 21.23 -10.63
N LEU A 347 13.33 21.12 -9.29
CA LEU A 347 13.88 22.13 -8.38
C LEU A 347 15.38 22.29 -8.57
N ILE A 348 16.13 21.19 -8.65
CA ILE A 348 17.58 21.27 -8.81
C ILE A 348 17.95 21.94 -10.14
N ALA A 349 17.33 21.49 -11.24
CA ALA A 349 17.61 22.03 -12.57
C ALA A 349 17.22 23.52 -12.68
N ALA A 350 16.09 23.93 -12.09
CA ALA A 350 15.66 25.33 -12.08
C ALA A 350 16.62 26.26 -11.30
N ASN A 351 17.35 25.74 -10.30
CA ASN A 351 18.31 26.52 -9.52
C ASN A 351 19.74 26.52 -10.11
N THR A 352 19.99 25.79 -11.21
CA THR A 352 21.32 25.76 -11.85
C THR A 352 21.56 26.91 -12.83
N GLY A 353 20.55 27.70 -13.19
CA GLY A 353 20.67 28.85 -14.10
C GLY A 353 20.21 30.15 -13.45
N ASN A 354 20.89 31.27 -13.78
CA ASN A 354 20.57 32.60 -13.24
C ASN A 354 19.38 33.29 -13.92
N ASP A 355 18.86 32.75 -15.03
CA ASP A 355 17.79 33.37 -15.81
C ASP A 355 16.42 32.70 -15.59
N LEU A 356 15.35 33.51 -15.50
CA LEU A 356 13.97 33.02 -15.30
C LEU A 356 13.41 32.22 -16.50
N ARG A 357 13.78 32.59 -17.73
CA ARG A 357 13.31 31.94 -18.97
C ARG A 357 13.76 30.46 -19.11
N PRO A 358 15.02 30.09 -18.85
CA PRO A 358 15.43 28.68 -18.83
C PRO A 358 14.80 27.87 -17.70
N ALA A 359 14.36 28.48 -16.59
CA ALA A 359 13.66 27.76 -15.53
C ALA A 359 12.29 27.22 -16.00
N VAL A 360 11.50 28.04 -16.70
CA VAL A 360 10.18 27.63 -17.22
C VAL A 360 10.31 26.51 -18.25
N THR A 361 11.27 26.61 -19.19
CA THR A 361 11.50 25.57 -20.19
C THR A 361 11.98 24.27 -19.56
N THR A 362 12.85 24.34 -18.56
CA THR A 362 13.32 23.19 -17.80
C THR A 362 12.18 22.48 -17.07
N TRP A 363 11.30 23.24 -16.39
CA TRP A 363 10.11 22.67 -15.77
C TRP A 363 9.16 22.02 -16.77
N ALA A 364 8.96 22.64 -17.94
CA ALA A 364 8.14 22.08 -19.01
C ALA A 364 8.72 20.75 -19.52
N LEU A 365 10.04 20.68 -19.75
CA LEU A 365 10.70 19.46 -20.23
C LEU A 365 10.71 18.33 -19.19
N ILE A 366 10.97 18.64 -17.92
CA ILE A 366 10.92 17.66 -16.82
C ILE A 366 9.48 17.16 -16.60
N SER A 367 8.49 18.04 -16.70
CA SER A 367 7.07 17.65 -16.66
C SER A 367 6.68 16.78 -17.86
N ALA A 368 7.23 17.07 -19.05
CA ALA A 368 7.05 16.24 -20.24
C ALA A 368 7.71 14.86 -20.08
N ALA A 369 8.83 14.75 -19.35
CA ALA A 369 9.44 13.45 -19.01
C ALA A 369 8.48 12.61 -18.16
N PHE A 370 7.84 13.20 -17.15
CA PHE A 370 6.81 12.54 -16.35
C PHE A 370 5.58 12.15 -17.17
N ALA A 371 5.08 13.03 -18.04
CA ALA A 371 3.95 12.74 -18.90
C ALA A 371 4.24 11.58 -19.88
N SER A 372 5.42 11.59 -20.52
CA SER A 372 5.88 10.51 -21.42
C SER A 372 5.93 9.17 -20.70
N TYR A 373 6.52 9.13 -19.51
CA TYR A 373 6.54 7.95 -18.66
C TYR A 373 5.12 7.44 -18.36
N ALA A 374 4.21 8.32 -17.94
CA ALA A 374 2.84 7.95 -17.61
C ALA A 374 2.09 7.40 -18.82
N ILE A 375 2.29 7.99 -20.00
CA ILE A 375 1.74 7.51 -21.28
C ILE A 375 2.26 6.10 -21.58
N VAL A 376 3.58 5.88 -21.55
CA VAL A 376 4.18 4.56 -21.81
C VAL A 376 3.59 3.49 -20.88
N LEU A 377 3.51 3.79 -19.57
CA LEU A 377 2.95 2.85 -18.60
C LEU A 377 1.48 2.54 -18.88
N HIS A 378 0.64 3.58 -19.02
CA HIS A 378 -0.80 3.40 -19.16
C HIS A 378 -1.18 2.78 -20.52
N VAL A 379 -0.46 3.10 -21.60
CA VAL A 379 -0.67 2.44 -22.89
C VAL A 379 -0.30 0.95 -22.79
N ALA A 380 0.86 0.62 -22.24
CA ALA A 380 1.29 -0.76 -22.08
C ALA A 380 0.32 -1.59 -21.22
N LEU A 381 -0.12 -1.05 -20.08
CA LEU A 381 -1.09 -1.71 -19.21
C LEU A 381 -2.48 -1.81 -19.84
N ARG A 382 -2.94 -0.77 -20.55
CA ARG A 382 -4.27 -0.77 -21.19
C ARG A 382 -4.36 -1.76 -22.33
N CYS A 383 -3.31 -1.91 -23.14
CA CYS A 383 -3.25 -2.95 -24.18
C CYS A 383 -3.39 -4.35 -23.59
N GLN A 384 -2.64 -4.63 -22.51
CA GLN A 384 -2.70 -5.92 -21.82
C GLN A 384 -4.06 -6.15 -21.13
N TRP A 385 -4.64 -5.09 -20.55
CA TRP A 385 -5.94 -5.15 -19.88
C TRP A 385 -7.06 -5.45 -20.85
N SER A 386 -7.06 -4.81 -22.03
CA SER A 386 -8.07 -5.07 -23.06
C SER A 386 -8.06 -6.52 -23.56
N ALA A 387 -6.87 -7.13 -23.63
CA ALA A 387 -6.74 -8.54 -24.02
C ALA A 387 -7.34 -9.49 -22.98
N ARG A 388 -7.24 -9.15 -21.69
CA ARG A 388 -7.60 -10.06 -20.57
C ARG A 388 -8.94 -9.79 -19.91
N ARG A 389 -9.56 -8.62 -20.12
CA ARG A 389 -10.85 -8.28 -19.48
C ARG A 389 -11.97 -9.31 -19.72
N LYS A 390 -11.90 -10.06 -20.83
CA LYS A 390 -12.89 -11.09 -21.18
C LYS A 390 -12.76 -12.37 -20.36
N GLU A 391 -11.62 -12.60 -19.71
CA GLU A 391 -11.39 -13.75 -18.84
C GLU A 391 -12.09 -13.49 -17.49
N GLY A 392 -12.97 -14.40 -17.06
CA GLY A 392 -13.56 -14.36 -15.73
C GLY A 392 -12.54 -14.79 -14.69
N GLY A 393 -12.30 -13.96 -13.67
CA GLY A 393 -11.35 -14.29 -12.59
C GLY A 393 -11.93 -15.30 -11.61
N LYS A 394 -11.10 -16.24 -11.16
CA LYS A 394 -11.44 -17.19 -10.09
C LYS A 394 -11.57 -16.50 -8.74
N ARG A 395 -12.25 -17.14 -7.79
CA ARG A 395 -12.43 -16.66 -6.42
C ARG A 395 -11.69 -17.53 -5.42
N LEU A 396 -10.76 -16.92 -4.71
CA LEU A 396 -10.12 -17.51 -3.53
C LEU A 396 -10.73 -16.90 -2.26
N LEU A 397 -11.28 -17.74 -1.40
CA LEU A 397 -11.58 -17.36 -0.02
C LEU A 397 -10.36 -17.65 0.85
N LEU A 398 -9.83 -16.62 1.51
CA LEU A 398 -8.75 -16.76 2.47
C LEU A 398 -9.31 -16.67 3.89
N LEU A 399 -9.25 -17.78 4.61
CA LEU A 399 -9.59 -17.89 6.04
C LEU A 399 -8.32 -18.05 6.87
N ARG A 400 -8.37 -17.71 8.16
CA ARG A 400 -7.19 -17.78 9.02
C ARG A 400 -7.54 -17.91 10.50
N VAL A 401 -6.68 -18.62 11.22
CA VAL A 401 -6.56 -18.54 12.68
C VAL A 401 -5.87 -17.23 13.03
N PHE A 402 -6.33 -16.56 14.09
CA PHE A 402 -5.71 -15.35 14.60
C PHE A 402 -4.27 -15.64 15.10
N SER A 403 -3.27 -15.41 14.25
CA SER A 403 -1.85 -15.67 14.55
C SER A 403 -0.93 -14.54 14.08
N ASP A 404 0.40 -14.77 14.18
CA ASP A 404 1.45 -13.76 14.03
C ASP A 404 1.32 -12.92 12.74
N PRO A 405 1.23 -11.58 12.84
CA PRO A 405 1.12 -10.68 11.70
C PRO A 405 2.26 -10.77 10.67
N ALA A 406 3.46 -11.20 11.08
CA ALA A 406 4.58 -11.41 10.14
C ALA A 406 4.27 -12.58 9.19
N LYS A 407 3.79 -13.70 9.73
CA LYS A 407 3.41 -14.91 8.97
C LYS A 407 2.33 -14.61 7.93
N ARG A 408 1.36 -13.75 8.25
CA ARG A 408 0.30 -13.32 7.32
C ARG A 408 0.82 -12.50 6.14
N SER A 409 1.67 -11.50 6.41
CA SER A 409 2.22 -10.67 5.33
C SER A 409 2.98 -11.52 4.30
N GLN A 410 3.65 -12.56 4.78
CA GLN A 410 4.31 -13.54 3.94
C GLN A 410 3.33 -14.36 3.09
N LEU A 411 2.18 -14.80 3.61
CA LEU A 411 1.21 -15.59 2.83
C LEU A 411 0.59 -14.78 1.70
N LEU A 412 0.11 -13.57 2.00
CA LEU A 412 -0.41 -12.67 0.97
C LEU A 412 0.67 -12.35 -0.06
N ASP A 413 1.90 -12.10 0.40
CA ASP A 413 3.04 -11.94 -0.50
C ASP A 413 3.19 -13.10 -1.48
N MET A 414 3.11 -14.35 -1.01
CA MET A 414 3.26 -15.50 -1.91
C MET A 414 2.14 -15.59 -2.96
N LEU A 415 0.94 -15.07 -2.65
CA LEU A 415 -0.19 -15.00 -3.58
C LEU A 415 -0.13 -13.81 -4.55
N ASP A 416 0.50 -12.69 -4.15
CA ASP A 416 0.62 -11.47 -4.98
C ASP A 416 1.21 -11.75 -6.38
N ASP A 417 2.23 -12.62 -6.47
CA ASP A 417 2.95 -12.87 -7.74
C ASP A 417 2.25 -13.88 -8.66
N THR A 418 1.22 -14.58 -8.18
CA THR A 418 0.58 -15.68 -8.92
C THR A 418 -0.93 -15.52 -8.94
N TRP A 419 -1.61 -15.78 -7.83
CA TRP A 419 -3.07 -15.82 -7.76
C TRP A 419 -3.73 -14.50 -8.17
N TRP A 420 -3.17 -13.35 -7.78
CA TRP A 420 -3.76 -12.05 -8.12
C TRP A 420 -3.84 -11.82 -9.64
N ARG A 421 -3.10 -12.57 -10.45
CA ARG A 421 -3.14 -12.50 -11.92
C ARG A 421 -4.25 -13.33 -12.55
N CYS A 422 -4.87 -14.24 -11.81
CA CYS A 422 -5.90 -15.15 -12.32
C CYS A 422 -7.21 -15.11 -11.54
N GLY A 423 -7.22 -14.57 -10.30
CA GLY A 423 -8.43 -14.52 -9.49
C GLY A 423 -8.38 -13.51 -8.35
N ARG A 424 -9.57 -13.10 -7.90
CA ARG A 424 -9.75 -12.24 -6.73
C ARG A 424 -9.51 -13.00 -5.43
N ILE A 425 -9.22 -12.27 -4.37
CA ILE A 425 -9.14 -12.81 -3.01
C ILE A 425 -10.21 -12.14 -2.16
N ASP A 426 -11.08 -12.93 -1.55
CA ASP A 426 -11.98 -12.46 -0.51
C ASP A 426 -11.40 -12.86 0.85
N LEU A 427 -11.17 -11.86 1.70
CA LEU A 427 -10.59 -12.03 3.03
C LEU A 427 -11.58 -11.57 4.08
N ILE A 428 -11.87 -12.45 5.04
CA ILE A 428 -12.61 -12.07 6.25
C ILE A 428 -11.60 -11.51 7.26
N VAL A 429 -11.74 -10.21 7.50
CA VAL A 429 -10.84 -9.43 8.33
C VAL A 429 -11.41 -9.29 9.73
N GLY A 430 -10.82 -10.03 10.67
CA GLY A 430 -11.04 -9.78 12.08
C GLY A 430 -10.29 -8.56 12.62
N THR A 431 -10.44 -8.35 13.92
CA THR A 431 -10.09 -7.10 14.62
C THR A 431 -8.59 -6.81 14.68
N ASP A 432 -7.77 -7.86 14.62
CA ASP A 432 -6.31 -7.85 14.71
C ASP A 432 -5.64 -7.26 13.45
N LEU A 433 -6.28 -7.39 12.30
CA LEU A 433 -5.77 -6.98 10.99
C LEU A 433 -6.14 -5.53 10.67
N ALA A 434 -7.35 -5.08 11.02
CA ALA A 434 -7.75 -3.67 10.92
C ALA A 434 -6.78 -2.72 11.65
N LEU A 435 -6.12 -3.21 12.71
CA LEU A 435 -5.11 -2.46 13.47
C LEU A 435 -3.79 -2.25 12.72
N ARG A 436 -3.55 -2.98 11.62
CA ARG A 436 -2.25 -3.02 10.92
C ARG A 436 -2.33 -2.74 9.41
N THR A 437 -3.46 -3.02 8.75
CA THR A 437 -3.73 -2.59 7.37
C THR A 437 -4.68 -1.39 7.38
N LEU A 438 -4.13 -0.18 7.34
CA LEU A 438 -4.91 1.04 7.22
C LEU A 438 -5.34 1.25 5.78
N SER A 439 -6.37 0.56 5.29
CA SER A 439 -6.92 0.93 3.95
C SER A 439 -7.24 2.43 3.92
N ALA A 440 -7.12 3.09 2.75
CA ALA A 440 -7.32 4.55 2.67
C ALA A 440 -8.71 4.99 3.20
N ARG A 441 -9.73 4.15 2.98
CA ARG A 441 -11.08 4.33 3.53
C ARG A 441 -11.12 4.16 5.05
N MET A 442 -10.43 3.15 5.59
CA MET A 442 -10.32 2.97 7.04
C MET A 442 -9.56 4.11 7.72
N LEU A 443 -8.54 4.66 7.06
CA LEU A 443 -7.83 5.86 7.49
C LEU A 443 -8.76 7.09 7.51
N GLU A 444 -9.54 7.31 6.47
CA GLU A 444 -10.54 8.38 6.44
C GLU A 444 -11.55 8.22 7.59
N SER A 445 -12.15 7.04 7.69
CA SER A 445 -13.12 6.72 8.74
C SER A 445 -12.51 6.91 10.13
N PHE A 446 -11.23 6.60 10.33
CA PHE A 446 -10.53 6.92 11.58
C PHE A 446 -10.38 8.42 11.83
N LEU A 447 -9.88 9.18 10.85
CA LEU A 447 -9.72 10.63 10.96
C LEU A 447 -11.07 11.32 11.27
N LEU A 448 -12.17 10.80 10.73
CA LEU A 448 -13.52 11.29 10.98
C LEU A 448 -14.19 10.72 12.24
N ARG A 449 -13.53 9.82 12.99
CA ARG A 449 -14.09 9.09 14.15
C ARG A 449 -15.34 8.26 13.81
N ARG A 450 -15.33 7.61 12.65
CA ARG A 450 -16.40 6.79 12.05
C ARG A 450 -15.98 5.34 11.78
N THR A 451 -14.85 4.87 12.32
CA THR A 451 -14.31 3.52 12.05
C THR A 451 -15.32 2.40 12.30
N ASP A 452 -16.19 2.54 13.30
CA ASP A 452 -17.28 1.60 13.61
C ASP A 452 -18.27 1.37 12.47
N ARG A 453 -18.32 2.26 11.45
CA ARG A 453 -19.16 2.10 10.26
C ARG A 453 -18.56 1.16 9.21
N GLU A 454 -17.25 0.93 9.24
CA GLU A 454 -16.59 0.04 8.28
C GLU A 454 -16.78 -1.43 8.65
N PHE A 455 -17.02 -1.71 9.94
CA PHE A 455 -17.22 -3.05 10.46
C PHE A 455 -18.69 -3.48 10.33
N LEU A 456 -18.88 -4.66 9.75
CA LEU A 456 -20.17 -5.31 9.52
C LEU A 456 -20.69 -5.91 10.83
N LYS A 457 -21.98 -5.72 11.07
CA LYS A 457 -22.66 -6.01 12.35
C LYS A 457 -23.78 -7.03 12.25
N SER A 458 -24.19 -7.40 11.04
CA SER A 458 -25.33 -8.28 10.80
C SER A 458 -25.19 -8.96 9.44
N GLY A 459 -25.89 -10.09 9.26
CA GLY A 459 -25.95 -10.81 7.99
C GLY A 459 -26.43 -9.94 6.83
N GLU A 460 -27.40 -9.04 7.04
CA GLU A 460 -27.89 -8.14 5.98
C GLU A 460 -26.79 -7.18 5.50
N GLN A 461 -25.98 -6.64 6.41
CA GLN A 461 -24.83 -5.81 6.03
C GLN A 461 -23.76 -6.61 5.30
N VAL A 462 -23.59 -7.89 5.65
CA VAL A 462 -22.70 -8.82 4.95
C VAL A 462 -23.17 -9.04 3.53
N GLU A 463 -24.44 -9.36 3.29
CA GLU A 463 -24.99 -9.54 1.94
C GLU A 463 -24.80 -8.29 1.07
N ARG A 464 -25.18 -7.12 1.60
CA ARG A 464 -25.00 -5.85 0.88
C ARG A 464 -23.54 -5.59 0.55
N ARG A 465 -22.60 -5.97 1.43
CA ARG A 465 -21.17 -5.82 1.18
C ARG A 465 -20.66 -6.82 0.14
N ILE A 466 -21.10 -8.07 0.20
CA ILE A 466 -20.72 -9.13 -0.75
C ILE A 466 -21.16 -8.77 -2.17
N ALA A 467 -22.38 -8.26 -2.33
CA ALA A 467 -22.90 -7.80 -3.62
C ALA A 467 -22.09 -6.63 -4.22
N ALA A 468 -21.40 -5.85 -3.40
CA ALA A 468 -20.58 -4.71 -3.82
C ALA A 468 -19.08 -5.05 -4.01
N LEU A 469 -18.68 -6.32 -3.83
CA LEU A 469 -17.28 -6.72 -3.95
C LEU A 469 -16.77 -6.62 -5.39
N GLY A 470 -15.47 -6.38 -5.52
CA GLY A 470 -14.83 -6.39 -6.82
C GLY A 470 -14.72 -7.77 -7.41
N SER A 471 -15.02 -7.89 -8.70
CA SER A 471 -14.81 -9.09 -9.50
C SER A 471 -13.93 -8.85 -10.73
N GLY A 472 -13.95 -7.64 -11.30
CA GLY A 472 -13.21 -7.32 -12.52
C GLY A 472 -11.72 -7.08 -12.31
N LEU A 473 -10.94 -7.41 -13.34
CA LEU A 473 -9.52 -7.10 -13.48
C LEU A 473 -9.29 -5.58 -13.38
N GLU A 474 -8.38 -5.17 -12.51
CA GLU A 474 -7.98 -3.77 -12.31
C GLU A 474 -6.96 -3.29 -13.35
N GLY A 475 -6.72 -1.98 -13.42
CA GLY A 475 -5.87 -1.36 -14.43
C GLY A 475 -4.38 -1.74 -14.38
N ASP A 476 -3.93 -2.47 -13.36
CA ASP A 476 -2.57 -2.99 -13.16
C ASP A 476 -2.49 -4.51 -13.39
N LEU A 477 -3.56 -5.08 -13.99
CA LEU A 477 -3.74 -6.50 -14.28
C LEU A 477 -3.74 -7.39 -13.05
N HIS A 478 -4.16 -6.87 -11.91
CA HIS A 478 -4.51 -7.67 -10.75
C HIS A 478 -6.02 -7.75 -10.58
N TYR A 479 -6.48 -8.86 -10.04
CA TYR A 479 -7.80 -8.95 -9.46
C TYR A 479 -7.80 -8.37 -8.04
N PRO A 480 -8.91 -7.78 -7.58
CA PRO A 480 -8.99 -7.11 -6.29
C PRO A 480 -8.82 -8.07 -5.11
N VAL A 481 -8.23 -7.56 -4.03
CA VAL A 481 -8.34 -8.16 -2.70
C VAL A 481 -9.44 -7.46 -1.93
N ASN A 482 -10.52 -8.19 -1.68
CA ASN A 482 -11.69 -7.70 -0.97
C ASN A 482 -11.57 -8.00 0.53
N GLU A 483 -11.55 -6.96 1.35
CA GLU A 483 -11.49 -7.08 2.81
C GLU A 483 -12.88 -6.87 3.43
N LEU A 484 -13.41 -7.90 4.09
CA LEU A 484 -14.67 -7.81 4.84
C LEU A 484 -14.36 -7.72 6.33
N TYR A 485 -14.49 -6.51 6.86
CA TYR A 485 -14.30 -6.22 8.27
C TYR A 485 -15.53 -6.66 9.07
N CYS A 486 -15.46 -7.78 9.78
CA CYS A 486 -16.60 -8.32 10.52
C CYS A 486 -16.39 -8.19 12.03
N TYR A 487 -17.46 -7.90 12.76
CA TYR A 487 -17.51 -8.13 14.21
C TYR A 487 -17.77 -9.62 14.52
N ALA A 488 -17.62 -9.99 15.81
CA ALA A 488 -17.80 -11.35 16.32
C ALA A 488 -19.20 -11.94 16.05
N ASP A 489 -20.22 -11.10 15.86
CA ASP A 489 -21.60 -11.48 15.54
C ASP A 489 -21.85 -11.66 14.03
N ALA A 490 -21.09 -10.98 13.18
CA ALA A 490 -21.33 -10.94 11.73
C ALA A 490 -20.46 -11.90 10.92
N TRP A 491 -19.29 -12.30 11.46
CA TRP A 491 -18.35 -13.13 10.73
C TRP A 491 -18.88 -14.53 10.35
N PRO A 492 -19.73 -15.23 11.14
CA PRO A 492 -20.22 -16.55 10.74
C PRO A 492 -21.02 -16.48 9.44
N TYR A 493 -21.87 -15.45 9.30
CA TYR A 493 -22.64 -15.18 8.09
C TYR A 493 -21.74 -14.96 6.87
N ALA A 494 -20.62 -14.25 7.03
CA ALA A 494 -19.68 -14.02 5.95
C ALA A 494 -19.02 -15.33 5.48
N VAL A 495 -18.62 -16.21 6.41
CA VAL A 495 -18.04 -17.51 6.05
C VAL A 495 -19.06 -18.37 5.30
N SER A 496 -20.26 -18.55 5.87
CA SER A 496 -21.32 -19.36 5.27
C SER A 496 -21.77 -18.87 3.90
N ARG A 497 -21.64 -17.55 3.64
CA ARG A 497 -22.02 -16.97 2.36
C ARG A 497 -20.91 -17.02 1.30
N LEU A 498 -19.66 -16.80 1.70
CA LEU A 498 -18.50 -16.74 0.80
C LEU A 498 -17.98 -18.12 0.40
N ALA A 499 -17.98 -19.09 1.33
CA ALA A 499 -17.34 -20.39 1.11
C ALA A 499 -17.94 -21.18 -0.06
N PRO A 500 -19.27 -21.35 -0.18
CA PRO A 500 -19.86 -22.18 -1.24
C PRO A 500 -19.63 -21.62 -2.65
N GLU A 501 -19.50 -20.30 -2.78
CA GLU A 501 -19.29 -19.60 -4.05
C GLU A 501 -17.80 -19.44 -4.42
N SER A 502 -16.90 -20.03 -3.65
CA SER A 502 -15.45 -19.94 -3.90
C SER A 502 -14.99 -21.09 -4.77
N ASP A 503 -14.17 -20.78 -5.79
CA ASP A 503 -13.50 -21.79 -6.59
C ASP A 503 -12.45 -22.55 -5.76
N MET A 504 -11.94 -21.89 -4.72
CA MET A 504 -10.91 -22.41 -3.83
C MET A 504 -10.99 -21.73 -2.46
N VAL A 505 -10.76 -22.50 -1.41
CA VAL A 505 -10.61 -22.02 -0.03
C VAL A 505 -9.22 -22.36 0.47
N LEU A 506 -8.48 -21.31 0.85
CA LEU A 506 -7.20 -21.44 1.54
C LEU A 506 -7.41 -21.05 3.01
N MET A 507 -7.17 -21.98 3.92
CA MET A 507 -7.33 -21.73 5.35
C MET A 507 -5.97 -21.80 6.06
N ASP A 508 -5.52 -20.66 6.58
CA ASP A 508 -4.26 -20.54 7.32
C ASP A 508 -4.42 -20.96 8.78
N LEU A 509 -3.93 -22.15 9.12
CA LEU A 509 -3.99 -22.75 10.45
C LEU A 509 -2.64 -22.69 11.19
N ARG A 510 -1.68 -21.90 10.70
CA ARG A 510 -0.36 -21.77 11.35
C ARG A 510 -0.49 -21.25 12.78
N GLY A 511 -0.04 -22.05 13.74
CA GLY A 511 -0.16 -21.77 15.18
C GLY A 511 -1.52 -22.12 15.78
N PHE A 512 -2.32 -22.97 15.11
CA PHE A 512 -3.50 -23.62 15.66
C PHE A 512 -3.11 -24.58 16.78
N ASN A 513 -3.84 -24.54 17.89
CA ASN A 513 -3.66 -25.41 19.04
C ASN A 513 -4.97 -25.49 19.87
N ARG A 514 -4.99 -26.36 20.88
CA ARG A 514 -6.16 -26.57 21.76
C ARG A 514 -6.66 -25.32 22.48
N ASP A 515 -5.81 -24.31 22.68
CA ASP A 515 -6.19 -23.02 23.28
C ASP A 515 -6.75 -22.03 22.25
N ARG A 516 -6.66 -22.34 20.96
CA ARG A 516 -7.01 -21.48 19.81
C ARG A 516 -7.99 -22.18 18.87
N LEU A 517 -9.07 -22.72 19.43
CA LEU A 517 -10.16 -23.38 18.71
C LEU A 517 -11.12 -22.41 17.98
N GLY A 518 -10.72 -21.14 17.80
CA GLY A 518 -11.54 -20.10 17.18
C GLY A 518 -11.86 -20.33 15.70
N CYS A 519 -11.32 -21.40 15.09
CA CYS A 519 -11.54 -21.79 13.70
C CYS A 519 -12.35 -23.09 13.52
N THR A 520 -12.88 -23.63 14.61
CA THR A 520 -13.71 -24.85 14.61
C THR A 520 -14.97 -24.68 13.77
N PHE A 521 -15.69 -23.58 13.96
CA PHE A 521 -16.90 -23.27 13.18
C PHE A 521 -16.59 -23.11 11.69
N GLU A 522 -15.51 -22.41 11.33
CA GLU A 522 -15.08 -22.26 9.93
C GLU A 522 -14.82 -23.63 9.31
N LEU A 523 -14.07 -24.51 9.99
CA LEU A 523 -13.81 -25.86 9.50
C LEU A 523 -15.10 -26.64 9.30
N SER A 524 -16.05 -26.58 10.24
CA SER A 524 -17.36 -27.21 10.08
C SER A 524 -18.11 -26.69 8.85
N VAL A 525 -18.20 -25.37 8.65
CA VAL A 525 -18.85 -24.78 7.48
C VAL A 525 -18.15 -25.18 6.18
N LEU A 526 -16.82 -25.19 6.15
CA LEU A 526 -16.07 -25.57 4.97
C LEU A 526 -16.33 -27.02 4.57
N LEU A 527 -16.21 -27.97 5.51
CA LEU A 527 -16.46 -29.38 5.20
C LEU A 527 -17.94 -29.64 4.84
N ASP A 528 -18.86 -28.85 5.36
CA ASP A 528 -20.30 -29.00 5.09
C ASP A 528 -20.73 -28.40 3.76
N THR A 529 -20.03 -27.38 3.24
CA THR A 529 -20.50 -26.60 2.09
C THR A 529 -19.56 -26.56 0.88
N VAL A 530 -18.30 -26.98 1.05
CA VAL A 530 -17.27 -26.92 0.00
C VAL A 530 -16.72 -28.32 -0.24
N THR A 531 -16.51 -28.70 -1.50
CA THR A 531 -15.89 -29.99 -1.83
C THR A 531 -14.45 -30.07 -1.28
N LEU A 532 -14.06 -31.20 -0.68
CA LEU A 532 -12.75 -31.35 -0.03
C LEU A 532 -11.55 -30.95 -0.91
N ARG A 533 -11.65 -31.21 -2.23
CA ARG A 533 -10.60 -30.88 -3.22
C ARG A 533 -10.34 -29.38 -3.36
N ARG A 534 -11.34 -28.54 -3.08
CA ARG A 534 -11.24 -27.07 -3.13
C ARG A 534 -10.79 -26.47 -1.80
N ILE A 535 -10.41 -27.29 -0.82
CA ILE A 535 -9.96 -26.82 0.49
C ILE A 535 -8.47 -27.17 0.64
N VAL A 536 -7.64 -26.18 0.93
CA VAL A 536 -6.24 -26.39 1.34
C VAL A 536 -6.02 -25.74 2.70
N LEU A 537 -5.58 -26.56 3.64
CA LEU A 537 -5.19 -26.13 4.98
C LEU A 537 -3.69 -25.84 5.03
N VAL A 538 -3.28 -24.64 5.43
CA VAL A 538 -1.87 -24.29 5.60
C VAL A 538 -1.46 -24.49 7.04
N THR A 539 -0.41 -25.27 7.27
CA THR A 539 0.14 -25.59 8.59
C THR A 539 1.62 -25.22 8.66
N ASP A 540 2.19 -25.22 9.87
CA ASP A 540 3.62 -25.05 10.11
C ASP A 540 4.06 -25.84 11.35
N SER A 541 5.33 -25.76 11.70
CA SER A 541 5.89 -26.42 12.88
C SER A 541 5.29 -25.98 14.22
N THR A 542 4.47 -24.92 14.25
CA THR A 542 3.77 -24.43 15.45
C THR A 542 2.33 -24.91 15.55
N THR A 543 1.88 -25.71 14.58
CA THR A 543 0.52 -26.23 14.50
C THR A 543 0.43 -27.54 15.26
N ASP A 544 -0.51 -27.64 16.20
CA ASP A 544 -0.86 -28.89 16.87
C ASP A 544 -1.69 -29.76 15.91
N MET A 545 -1.01 -30.69 15.24
CA MET A 545 -1.64 -31.58 14.26
C MET A 545 -2.65 -32.52 14.90
N GLY A 546 -2.44 -32.96 16.15
CA GLY A 546 -3.39 -33.84 16.83
C GLY A 546 -4.70 -33.13 17.14
N ALA A 547 -4.62 -31.90 17.66
CA ALA A 547 -5.82 -31.08 17.87
C ALA A 547 -6.54 -30.74 16.55
N LEU A 548 -5.79 -30.56 15.46
CA LEU A 548 -6.36 -30.31 14.14
C LEU A 548 -7.12 -31.54 13.62
N GLU A 549 -6.52 -32.73 13.70
CA GLU A 549 -7.16 -33.99 13.32
C GLU A 549 -8.43 -34.24 14.11
N GLU A 550 -8.40 -34.07 15.44
CA GLU A 550 -9.59 -34.19 16.31
C GLU A 550 -10.70 -33.22 15.89
N THR A 551 -10.34 -31.96 15.59
CA THR A 551 -11.30 -30.93 15.18
C THR A 551 -11.93 -31.25 13.83
N VAL A 552 -11.11 -31.69 12.87
CA VAL A 552 -11.52 -32.05 11.52
C VAL A 552 -12.40 -33.30 11.53
N GLU A 553 -12.05 -34.32 12.33
CA GLU A 553 -12.89 -35.50 12.52
C GLU A 553 -14.24 -35.14 13.16
N ALA A 554 -14.25 -34.30 14.20
CA ALA A 554 -15.48 -33.85 14.82
C ALA A 554 -16.40 -33.11 13.83
N ALA A 555 -15.83 -32.26 12.98
CA ALA A 555 -16.56 -31.55 11.93
C ALA A 555 -17.05 -32.51 10.82
N TRP A 556 -16.22 -33.48 10.41
CA TRP A 556 -16.55 -34.49 9.39
C TRP A 556 -17.68 -35.42 9.81
N ASN A 557 -17.66 -35.86 11.05
CA ASN A 557 -18.73 -36.69 11.58
C ASN A 557 -20.05 -35.88 11.60
N GLY A 558 -19.96 -34.54 11.73
CA GLY A 558 -21.10 -33.65 11.96
C GLY A 558 -21.71 -33.09 10.68
N LEU A 559 -21.28 -33.56 9.51
CA LEU A 559 -21.78 -33.09 8.23
C LEU A 559 -23.27 -33.38 8.06
N ALA A 560 -23.98 -32.39 7.52
CA ALA A 560 -25.35 -32.55 7.12
C ALA A 560 -25.47 -33.54 5.95
N ASN A 561 -26.64 -34.17 5.82
CA ASN A 561 -26.88 -35.17 4.76
C ASN A 561 -26.80 -34.58 3.35
N ASN A 562 -26.99 -33.27 3.20
CA ASN A 562 -26.89 -32.54 1.94
C ASN A 562 -25.48 -31.95 1.70
N SER A 563 -24.50 -32.23 2.56
CA SER A 563 -23.11 -31.83 2.33
C SER A 563 -22.60 -32.44 1.01
N PRO A 564 -21.83 -31.69 0.20
CA PRO A 564 -21.23 -32.23 -1.01
C PRO A 564 -20.20 -33.33 -0.73
N ASN A 565 -19.79 -33.51 0.52
CA ASN A 565 -18.83 -34.53 0.93
C ASN A 565 -19.48 -35.72 1.67
N ALA A 566 -20.79 -35.69 1.91
CA ALA A 566 -21.47 -36.70 2.74
C ALA A 566 -21.33 -38.15 2.20
N GLY A 567 -21.17 -38.30 0.88
CA GLY A 567 -21.03 -39.58 0.19
C GLY A 567 -19.61 -39.92 -0.28
N ASP A 568 -18.58 -39.22 0.17
CA ASP A 568 -17.20 -39.53 -0.21
C ASP A 568 -16.69 -40.78 0.53
N GLU A 569 -16.40 -41.84 -0.22
CA GLU A 569 -15.88 -43.12 0.30
C GLU A 569 -14.39 -43.07 0.64
N SER A 570 -13.64 -42.13 0.05
CA SER A 570 -12.20 -41.95 0.28
C SER A 570 -11.88 -40.48 0.52
N PRO A 571 -12.41 -39.91 1.62
CA PRO A 571 -12.34 -38.48 1.88
C PRO A 571 -10.90 -38.04 2.20
N LEU A 572 -10.36 -37.16 1.34
CA LEU A 572 -9.01 -36.60 1.44
C LEU A 572 -9.07 -35.08 1.54
N LEU A 573 -8.51 -34.53 2.62
CA LEU A 573 -8.39 -33.09 2.83
C LEU A 573 -6.94 -32.64 2.68
N ASN A 574 -6.70 -31.71 1.76
CA ASN A 574 -5.36 -31.28 1.43
C ASN A 574 -4.75 -30.39 2.52
N THR A 575 -3.50 -30.70 2.87
CA THR A 575 -2.69 -29.95 3.85
C THR A 575 -1.36 -29.53 3.24
N LEU A 576 -0.94 -28.30 3.54
CA LEU A 576 0.30 -27.71 3.06
C LEU A 576 1.14 -27.25 4.25
N ALA A 577 2.24 -27.95 4.52
CA ALA A 577 3.17 -27.60 5.58
C ALA A 577 4.22 -26.60 5.09
N PHE A 578 4.32 -25.45 5.76
CA PHE A 578 5.38 -24.48 5.50
C PHE A 578 6.65 -24.86 6.24
N THR A 579 7.75 -24.85 5.49
CA THR A 579 9.09 -25.21 5.97
C THR A 579 9.85 -24.02 6.53
N GLY A 580 9.38 -22.79 6.26
CA GLY A 580 10.09 -21.55 6.57
C GLY A 580 11.04 -21.12 5.44
N ASN A 581 11.27 -21.97 4.44
CA ASN A 581 11.98 -21.60 3.23
C ASN A 581 11.02 -20.90 2.25
N LYS A 582 11.02 -19.56 2.31
CA LYS A 582 10.16 -18.70 1.48
C LYS A 582 10.10 -19.08 0.01
N GLY A 583 11.23 -19.45 -0.60
CA GLY A 583 11.27 -19.76 -2.03
C GLY A 583 10.51 -21.05 -2.36
N MET A 584 10.73 -22.09 -1.56
CA MET A 584 10.05 -23.38 -1.71
C MET A 584 8.57 -23.25 -1.34
N ASP A 585 8.27 -22.63 -0.20
CA ASP A 585 6.90 -22.44 0.27
C ASP A 585 6.05 -21.65 -0.75
N SER A 586 6.62 -20.66 -1.45
CA SER A 586 5.92 -19.90 -2.49
C SER A 586 5.53 -20.76 -3.69
N SER A 587 6.46 -21.59 -4.16
CA SER A 587 6.21 -22.46 -5.31
C SER A 587 5.17 -23.51 -4.97
N VAL A 588 5.30 -24.18 -3.82
CA VAL A 588 4.36 -25.24 -3.41
C VAL A 588 2.98 -24.65 -3.12
N LEU A 589 2.89 -23.45 -2.54
CA LEU A 589 1.62 -22.75 -2.37
C LEU A 589 0.95 -22.47 -3.72
N ALA A 590 1.70 -21.94 -4.70
CA ALA A 590 1.16 -21.68 -6.01
C ALA A 590 0.65 -22.98 -6.67
N LEU A 591 1.41 -24.08 -6.58
CA LEU A 591 0.99 -25.38 -7.08
C LEU A 591 -0.32 -25.84 -6.42
N ALA A 592 -0.37 -25.82 -5.08
CA ALA A 592 -1.52 -26.27 -4.29
C ALA A 592 -2.80 -25.49 -4.57
N VAL A 593 -2.68 -24.16 -4.71
CA VAL A 593 -3.83 -23.29 -4.93
C VAL A 593 -4.35 -23.44 -6.37
N PHE A 594 -3.46 -23.55 -7.36
CA PHE A 594 -3.87 -23.73 -8.76
C PHE A 594 -4.43 -25.12 -9.04
N SER A 595 -3.88 -26.19 -8.45
CA SER A 595 -4.44 -27.53 -8.59
C SER A 595 -5.86 -27.58 -8.03
N ALA A 596 -6.07 -27.12 -6.81
CA ALA A 596 -7.38 -27.15 -6.16
C ALA A 596 -8.44 -26.31 -6.90
N ALA A 597 -8.06 -25.19 -7.51
CA ALA A 597 -8.97 -24.31 -8.23
C ALA A 597 -9.36 -24.80 -9.64
N TRP A 598 -8.47 -25.52 -10.35
CA TRP A 598 -8.69 -25.94 -11.75
C TRP A 598 -8.88 -27.45 -11.95
N GLU A 599 -8.45 -28.31 -11.03
CA GLU A 599 -8.73 -29.76 -11.13
C GLU A 599 -10.16 -30.11 -10.75
N ALA A 600 -10.82 -29.26 -9.97
CA ALA A 600 -12.22 -29.44 -9.60
C ALA A 600 -13.18 -29.33 -10.79
N GLU A 601 -12.75 -28.80 -11.94
CA GLU A 601 -13.58 -28.67 -13.15
C GLU A 601 -13.41 -29.84 -14.14
N GLY A 602 -12.30 -30.57 -14.08
CA GLY A 602 -11.94 -31.59 -15.08
C GLY A 602 -12.50 -33.00 -14.85
N ARG A 603 -13.29 -33.23 -13.78
CA ARG A 603 -13.94 -34.52 -13.49
C ARG A 603 -15.45 -34.39 -13.24
N GLY A 604 -16.09 -33.45 -13.93
CA GLY A 604 -17.55 -33.30 -13.99
C GLY A 604 -18.16 -34.24 -15.01
#